data_AF-A0A810B7F9-F1
#
_entry.id   AF-A0A810B7F9-F1
#
_cell.length_a   1.000
_cell.length_b   1.000
_cell.length_c   1.000
_cell.angle_alpha   90.00
_cell.angle_beta   90.00
_cell.angle_gamma   90.00
#
_symmetry.space_group_name_H-M   'P 1'
#
loop_
_entity.id
_entity.type
_entity.pdbx_description
1 polymer ?
#
loop_
_entity_poly.entity_id
_entity_poly.type
_entity_poly.pdbx_seq_one_letter_code
_entity_poly.pdbx_strand_id
1 'polypeptide(L)'
;MMKSAEATSLVTEIEDALASPLPSKGQELVERADLLVEEEFKAMAAEERRRAVLEGLAGLGYEVFEGMATAWVQNGQIVIRKAANPGYGVELLGGPRSDLLQVRAVGIGSSAEARDASRDHDMETIWCGEFDRLKALVAEAGGNVTMEFARPVGRFPLKIVSDPGASQEAEIVERSRRARPISPPH
;
A
#
# COMPACT_ATOMS: atom_id res chain seq x y z
N MET A 1 3.29 -19.97 -3.70
CA MET A 1 3.74 -20.54 -4.98
C MET A 1 4.34 -19.41 -5.80
N MET A 2 5.64 -19.48 -6.10
CA MET A 2 6.36 -18.52 -6.95
C MET A 2 5.63 -18.37 -8.28
N LYS A 3 5.20 -17.16 -8.62
CA LYS A 3 4.55 -16.82 -9.90
C LYS A 3 5.32 -15.73 -10.64
N SER A 4 6.64 -15.70 -10.50
CA SER A 4 7.48 -14.87 -11.37
C SER A 4 7.82 -15.69 -12.61
N ALA A 5 7.38 -15.22 -13.78
CA ALA A 5 7.71 -15.85 -15.06
C ALA A 5 9.23 -15.88 -15.29
N GLU A 6 9.95 -14.90 -14.74
CA GLU A 6 11.41 -14.80 -14.78
C GLU A 6 12.08 -15.87 -13.92
N ALA A 7 11.53 -16.16 -12.73
CA ALA A 7 12.03 -17.26 -11.90
C ALA A 7 11.83 -18.63 -12.57
N THR A 8 10.69 -18.86 -13.23
CA THR A 8 10.46 -20.10 -13.99
C THR A 8 11.42 -20.22 -15.17
N SER A 9 11.67 -19.14 -15.90
CA SER A 9 12.65 -19.11 -17.01
C SER A 9 14.06 -19.44 -16.51
N LEU A 10 14.48 -18.86 -15.38
CA LEU A 10 15.81 -19.08 -14.83
C LEU A 10 16.01 -20.53 -14.38
N VAL A 11 14.98 -21.18 -13.81
CA VAL A 11 15.04 -22.60 -13.45
C VAL A 11 15.31 -23.45 -14.69
N THR A 12 14.61 -23.21 -15.80
CA THR A 12 14.86 -23.94 -17.07
C THR A 12 16.28 -23.70 -17.59
N GLU A 13 16.79 -22.47 -17.53
CA GLU A 13 18.16 -22.16 -17.96
C GLU A 13 19.23 -22.85 -17.08
N ILE A 14 18.97 -23.01 -15.77
CA ILE A 14 19.85 -23.74 -14.86
C ILE A 14 19.84 -25.24 -15.18
N GLU A 15 18.67 -25.83 -15.41
CA GLU A 15 18.54 -27.25 -15.78
C GLU A 15 19.28 -27.56 -17.09
N ASP A 16 19.13 -26.70 -18.10
CA ASP A 16 19.83 -26.83 -19.39
C ASP A 16 21.35 -26.70 -19.25
N ALA A 17 21.82 -25.77 -18.41
CA ALA A 17 23.24 -25.58 -18.15
C ALA A 17 23.89 -26.76 -17.40
N LEU A 18 23.13 -27.44 -16.53
CA LEU A 18 23.57 -28.63 -15.81
C LEU A 18 23.58 -29.89 -16.68
N ALA A 19 22.69 -29.97 -17.69
CA ALA A 19 22.62 -31.09 -18.63
C ALA A 19 23.65 -31.00 -19.77
N SER A 20 24.27 -29.83 -19.98
CA SER A 20 25.22 -29.60 -21.08
C SER A 20 26.66 -29.99 -20.74
N PRO A 21 27.39 -30.68 -21.64
CA PRO A 21 28.81 -31.01 -21.46
C PRO A 21 29.76 -29.83 -21.73
N LEU A 22 29.23 -28.65 -22.08
CA LEU A 22 30.01 -27.43 -22.33
C LEU A 22 30.40 -26.73 -21.01
N PRO A 23 31.45 -25.88 -21.01
CA PRO A 23 31.79 -25.05 -19.85
C PRO A 23 30.55 -24.25 -19.39
N SER A 24 30.12 -24.48 -18.15
CA SER A 24 28.86 -23.93 -17.66
C SER A 24 28.97 -22.44 -17.37
N LYS A 25 27.89 -21.70 -17.61
CA LYS A 25 27.70 -20.32 -17.12
C LYS A 25 27.24 -20.30 -15.65
N GLY A 26 27.63 -21.30 -14.87
CA GLY A 26 27.08 -21.56 -13.53
C GLY A 26 27.18 -20.34 -12.60
N GLN A 27 28.28 -19.61 -12.65
CA GLN A 27 28.48 -18.40 -11.83
C GLN A 27 27.50 -17.28 -12.20
N GLU A 28 27.28 -17.03 -13.50
CA GLU A 28 26.32 -16.00 -13.98
C GLU A 28 24.88 -16.38 -13.60
N LEU A 29 24.53 -17.67 -13.64
CA LEU A 29 23.21 -18.16 -13.26
C LEU A 29 22.97 -18.07 -11.75
N VAL A 30 23.98 -18.32 -10.93
CA VAL A 30 23.91 -18.12 -9.46
C VAL A 30 23.72 -16.64 -9.15
N GLU A 31 24.50 -15.75 -9.76
CA GLU A 31 24.37 -14.31 -9.53
C GLU A 31 22.97 -13.79 -9.93
N ARG A 32 22.42 -14.26 -11.06
CA ARG A 32 21.04 -13.95 -11.46
C ARG A 32 20.01 -14.51 -10.49
N ALA A 33 20.22 -15.71 -9.96
CA ALA A 33 19.31 -16.32 -8.99
C ALA A 33 19.30 -15.52 -7.68
N ASP A 34 20.45 -15.12 -7.18
CA ASP A 34 20.57 -14.32 -5.95
C ASP A 34 19.85 -12.97 -6.10
N LEU A 35 20.04 -12.28 -7.23
CA LEU A 35 19.35 -11.03 -7.53
C LEU A 35 17.83 -11.19 -7.55
N LEU A 36 17.32 -12.24 -8.22
CA LEU A 36 15.87 -12.49 -8.26
C LEU A 36 15.31 -12.80 -6.86
N VAL A 37 16.02 -13.60 -6.05
CA VAL A 37 15.58 -13.88 -4.68
C VAL A 37 15.52 -12.60 -3.84
N GLU A 38 16.52 -11.73 -3.95
CA GLU A 38 16.51 -10.44 -3.25
C GLU A 38 15.35 -9.53 -3.69
N GLU A 39 15.07 -9.45 -4.99
CA GLU A 39 13.98 -8.62 -5.51
C GLU A 39 12.61 -9.13 -5.06
N GLU A 40 12.39 -10.44 -5.11
CA GLU A 40 11.15 -11.07 -4.64
C GLU A 40 10.98 -10.87 -3.13
N PHE A 41 12.04 -11.03 -2.34
CA PHE A 41 11.97 -10.81 -0.90
C PHE A 41 11.64 -9.36 -0.57
N LYS A 42 12.23 -8.39 -1.29
CA LYS A 42 11.90 -6.96 -1.15
C LYS A 42 10.43 -6.68 -1.52
N ALA A 43 9.92 -7.31 -2.57
CA ALA A 43 8.53 -7.16 -2.99
C ALA A 43 7.55 -7.71 -1.95
N MET A 44 7.81 -8.92 -1.43
CA MET A 44 7.02 -9.53 -0.35
C MET A 44 7.05 -8.66 0.91
N ALA A 45 8.23 -8.20 1.33
CA ALA A 45 8.34 -7.34 2.49
C ALA A 45 7.57 -6.01 2.31
N ALA A 46 7.57 -5.43 1.11
CA ALA A 46 6.82 -4.22 0.82
C ALA A 46 5.30 -4.44 0.86
N GLU A 47 4.83 -5.60 0.40
CA GLU A 47 3.43 -6.00 0.51
C GLU A 47 2.99 -6.16 1.97
N GLU A 48 3.76 -6.89 2.77
CA GLU A 48 3.48 -7.08 4.20
C GLU A 48 3.49 -5.77 4.98
N ARG A 49 4.41 -4.85 4.67
CA ARG A 49 4.42 -3.49 5.25
C ARG A 49 3.10 -2.76 5.00
N ARG A 50 2.61 -2.78 3.74
CA ARG A 50 1.35 -2.13 3.39
C ARG A 50 0.16 -2.79 4.08
N ARG A 51 0.15 -4.12 4.15
CA ARG A 51 -0.88 -4.89 4.85
C ARG A 51 -0.95 -4.51 6.33
N ALA A 52 0.19 -4.46 7.02
CA ALA A 52 0.26 -4.09 8.44
C ALA A 52 -0.27 -2.67 8.70
N VAL A 53 0.05 -1.70 7.82
CA VAL A 53 -0.48 -0.32 7.93
C VAL A 53 -1.99 -0.29 7.77
N LEU A 54 -2.53 -0.97 6.76
CA LEU A 54 -3.97 -1.01 6.50
C LEU A 54 -4.73 -1.73 7.62
N GLU A 55 -4.21 -2.84 8.12
CA GLU A 55 -4.80 -3.57 9.27
C GLU A 55 -4.76 -2.72 10.55
N GLY A 56 -3.66 -2.00 10.79
CA GLY A 56 -3.56 -1.06 11.91
C GLY A 56 -4.60 0.05 11.83
N LEU A 57 -4.81 0.63 10.64
CA LEU A 57 -5.85 1.64 10.42
C LEU A 57 -7.26 1.04 10.59
N ALA A 58 -7.51 -0.17 10.11
CA ALA A 58 -8.77 -0.87 10.34
C ALA A 58 -9.04 -1.06 11.85
N GLY A 59 -8.03 -1.48 12.63
CA GLY A 59 -8.12 -1.60 14.09
C GLY A 59 -8.37 -0.28 14.82
N LEU A 60 -7.95 0.84 14.22
CA LEU A 60 -8.26 2.19 14.71
C LEU A 60 -9.66 2.67 14.26
N GLY A 61 -10.42 1.89 13.49
CA GLY A 61 -11.77 2.23 13.04
C GLY A 61 -11.81 3.09 11.77
N TYR A 62 -10.83 2.91 10.88
CA TYR A 62 -10.88 3.39 9.51
C TYR A 62 -11.50 2.33 8.58
N GLU A 63 -12.14 2.78 7.51
CA GLU A 63 -12.87 1.93 6.57
C GLU A 63 -11.92 1.32 5.54
N VAL A 64 -11.35 0.17 5.88
CA VAL A 64 -10.44 -0.58 5.01
C VAL A 64 -11.18 -1.75 4.35
N PHE A 65 -11.05 -1.85 3.03
CA PHE A 65 -11.70 -2.90 2.23
C PHE A 65 -10.69 -3.75 1.47
N GLU A 66 -11.14 -4.91 1.01
CA GLU A 66 -10.36 -5.79 0.14
C GLU A 66 -9.93 -5.03 -1.14
N GLY A 67 -8.69 -5.24 -1.58
CA GLY A 67 -8.15 -4.61 -2.78
C GLY A 67 -7.57 -3.21 -2.58
N MET A 68 -7.74 -2.58 -1.41
CA MET A 68 -7.15 -1.28 -1.11
C MET A 68 -5.62 -1.27 -1.15
N ALA A 69 -4.96 -2.35 -0.71
CA ALA A 69 -3.51 -2.49 -0.81
C ALA A 69 -3.02 -2.40 -2.27
N THR A 70 -3.74 -3.08 -3.17
CA THR A 70 -3.45 -3.08 -4.62
C THR A 70 -3.74 -1.71 -5.23
N ALA A 71 -4.88 -1.09 -4.90
CA ALA A 71 -5.25 0.23 -5.37
C ALA A 71 -4.23 1.29 -4.92
N TRP A 72 -3.76 1.20 -3.68
CA TRP A 72 -2.74 2.10 -3.15
C TRP A 72 -1.44 1.99 -3.96
N VAL A 73 -0.95 0.79 -4.24
CA VAL A 73 0.25 0.59 -5.05
C VAL A 73 0.09 1.16 -6.46
N GLN A 74 -1.04 0.89 -7.11
CA GLN A 74 -1.29 1.32 -8.49
C GLN A 74 -1.43 2.83 -8.62
N ASN A 75 -2.10 3.47 -7.66
CA ASN A 75 -2.37 4.91 -7.69
C ASN A 75 -1.25 5.72 -7.03
N GLY A 76 -0.33 5.07 -6.32
CA GLY A 76 0.70 5.72 -5.49
C GLY A 76 0.16 6.40 -4.23
N GLN A 77 -1.17 6.45 -4.08
CA GLN A 77 -1.87 7.04 -2.94
C GLN A 77 -3.23 6.37 -2.71
N ILE A 78 -3.74 6.49 -1.49
CA ILE A 78 -5.11 6.10 -1.13
C ILE A 78 -5.65 6.99 -0.02
N VAL A 79 -6.96 7.21 -0.01
CA VAL A 79 -7.68 7.94 1.05
C VAL A 79 -8.59 6.94 1.76
N ILE A 80 -8.53 6.90 3.09
CA ILE A 80 -9.28 5.96 3.91
C ILE A 80 -10.14 6.76 4.90
N ARG A 81 -11.46 6.53 4.86
CA ARG A 81 -12.42 7.25 5.69
C ARG A 81 -12.35 6.82 7.15
N LYS A 82 -12.67 7.76 8.05
CA LYS A 82 -12.91 7.47 9.46
C LYS A 82 -14.42 7.22 9.65
N ALA A 83 -14.80 6.00 10.02
CA ALA A 83 -16.23 5.65 10.18
C ALA A 83 -16.95 6.55 11.19
N ALA A 84 -16.28 6.91 12.30
CA ALA A 84 -16.83 7.79 13.34
C ALA A 84 -16.97 9.26 12.89
N ASN A 85 -16.27 9.68 11.83
CA ASN A 85 -16.24 11.05 11.33
C ASN A 85 -16.21 11.05 9.79
N PRO A 86 -17.35 10.80 9.10
CA PRO A 86 -17.38 10.57 7.65
C PRO A 86 -16.84 11.71 6.77
N GLY A 87 -16.85 12.95 7.27
CA GLY A 87 -16.26 14.11 6.59
C GLY A 87 -14.74 14.21 6.66
N TYR A 88 -14.07 13.17 7.19
CA TYR A 88 -12.63 13.12 7.42
C TYR A 88 -12.06 11.73 7.13
N GLY A 89 -10.77 11.71 6.85
CA GLY A 89 -10.02 10.48 6.65
C GLY A 89 -8.53 10.72 6.72
N VAL A 90 -7.78 9.71 6.31
CA VAL A 90 -6.33 9.79 6.16
C VAL A 90 -5.94 9.49 4.73
N GLU A 91 -5.01 10.28 4.20
CA GLU A 91 -4.36 10.02 2.93
C GLU A 91 -3.00 9.38 3.17
N LEU A 92 -2.78 8.22 2.56
CA LEU A 92 -1.49 7.53 2.50
C LEU A 92 -0.90 7.78 1.12
N LEU A 93 0.36 8.22 1.07
CA LEU A 93 1.15 8.31 -0.16
C LEU A 93 2.43 7.50 0.00
N GLY A 94 2.75 6.73 -1.03
CA GLY A 94 3.93 5.87 -1.04
C GLY A 94 3.90 4.96 -2.25
N GLY A 95 4.95 5.04 -3.08
CA GLY A 95 5.05 4.21 -4.29
C GLY A 95 5.34 2.74 -3.98
N PRO A 96 5.19 1.84 -4.97
CA PRO A 96 5.37 0.39 -4.83
C PRO A 96 6.69 -0.03 -4.17
N ARG A 97 7.75 0.75 -4.37
CA ARG A 97 9.14 0.51 -3.95
C ARG A 97 9.69 1.56 -2.99
N SER A 98 8.84 2.47 -2.49
CA SER A 98 9.29 3.50 -1.55
C SER A 98 9.28 2.98 -0.13
N ASP A 99 10.41 3.05 0.56
CA ASP A 99 10.48 2.85 2.02
C ASP A 99 9.95 4.06 2.79
N LEU A 100 9.73 5.18 2.10
CA LEU A 100 9.10 6.38 2.65
C LEU A 100 7.59 6.34 2.44
N LEU A 101 6.88 6.52 3.56
CA LEU A 101 5.44 6.67 3.65
C LEU A 101 5.12 8.10 4.10
N GLN A 102 4.29 8.82 3.35
CA GLN A 102 3.68 10.05 3.82
C GLN A 102 2.25 9.78 4.23
N VAL A 103 1.86 10.27 5.41
CA VAL A 103 0.49 10.19 5.90
C VAL A 103 0.01 11.55 6.36
N ARG A 104 -1.26 11.86 6.11
CA ARG A 104 -1.91 13.09 6.60
C ARG A 104 -3.39 12.89 6.85
N ALA A 105 -3.94 13.64 7.81
CA ALA A 105 -5.37 13.85 7.89
C ALA A 105 -5.86 14.65 6.67
N VAL A 106 -7.06 14.36 6.19
CA VAL A 106 -7.73 15.05 5.09
C VAL A 106 -9.18 15.31 5.42
N GLY A 107 -9.71 16.41 4.87
CA GLY A 107 -11.14 16.67 4.83
C GLY A 107 -11.76 16.03 3.59
N ILE A 108 -12.90 15.38 3.74
CA ILE A 108 -13.63 14.76 2.65
C ILE A 108 -14.86 15.59 2.35
N GLY A 109 -15.01 16.01 1.09
CA GLY A 109 -16.11 16.86 0.66
C GLY A 109 -15.76 17.71 -0.56
N SER A 110 -16.59 18.72 -0.83
CA SER A 110 -16.34 19.65 -1.93
C SER A 110 -15.47 20.83 -1.47
N SER A 111 -14.55 21.28 -2.31
CA SER A 111 -13.77 22.51 -2.04
C SER A 111 -14.63 23.79 -2.03
N ALA A 112 -15.88 23.71 -2.48
CA ALA A 112 -16.83 24.82 -2.46
C ALA A 112 -17.57 24.95 -1.11
N GLU A 113 -17.48 23.96 -0.23
CA GLU A 113 -18.13 23.97 1.08
C GLU A 113 -17.26 24.68 2.12
N ALA A 114 -17.89 25.48 2.99
CA ALA A 114 -17.19 26.12 4.09
C ALA A 114 -16.72 25.07 5.10
N ARG A 115 -15.43 25.08 5.43
CA ARG A 115 -14.81 24.20 6.43
C ARG A 115 -14.84 24.83 7.82
N ASP A 116 -14.98 23.99 8.82
CA ASP A 116 -14.85 24.37 10.23
C ASP A 116 -13.40 24.15 10.68
N ALA A 117 -12.64 25.24 10.78
CA ALA A 117 -11.23 25.20 11.15
C ALA A 117 -10.99 24.64 12.57
N SER A 118 -11.95 24.78 13.49
CA SER A 118 -11.83 24.18 14.83
C SER A 118 -11.92 22.67 14.73
N ARG A 119 -12.86 22.16 13.93
CA ARG A 119 -12.98 20.71 13.71
C ARG A 119 -11.80 20.15 12.93
N ASP A 120 -11.27 20.88 11.96
CA ASP A 120 -10.06 20.49 11.25
C ASP A 120 -8.87 20.32 12.21
N HIS A 121 -8.69 21.29 13.11
CA HIS A 121 -7.65 21.23 14.15
C HIS A 121 -7.84 20.05 15.11
N ASP A 122 -9.09 19.79 15.55
CA ASP A 122 -9.40 18.65 16.41
C ASP A 122 -9.08 17.32 15.70
N MET A 123 -9.40 17.21 14.41
CA MET A 123 -9.09 16.00 13.64
C MET A 123 -7.60 15.79 13.43
N GLU A 124 -6.82 16.85 13.22
CA GLU A 124 -5.36 16.74 13.20
C GLU A 124 -4.80 16.31 14.56
N THR A 125 -5.37 16.81 15.67
CA THR A 125 -4.98 16.41 17.03
C THR A 125 -5.24 14.93 17.27
N ILE A 126 -6.44 14.45 16.91
CA ILE A 126 -6.81 13.04 17.00
C ILE A 126 -5.87 12.19 16.13
N TRP A 127 -5.61 12.64 14.90
CA TRP A 127 -4.72 11.93 13.99
C TRP A 127 -3.31 11.78 14.54
N CYS A 128 -2.72 12.79 15.17
CA CYS A 128 -1.40 12.66 15.80
C CYS A 128 -1.38 11.54 16.85
N GLY A 129 -2.39 11.46 17.72
CA GLY A 129 -2.51 10.38 18.70
C GLY A 129 -2.84 9.01 18.08
N GLU A 130 -3.62 8.97 17.01
CA GLU A 130 -3.90 7.75 16.25
C GLU A 130 -2.67 7.25 15.49
N PHE A 131 -1.82 8.15 15.00
CA PHE A 131 -0.57 7.77 14.34
C PHE A 131 0.39 7.09 15.32
N ASP A 132 0.51 7.57 16.56
CA ASP A 132 1.31 6.90 17.58
C ASP A 132 0.77 5.49 17.90
N ARG A 133 -0.55 5.33 17.95
CA ARG A 133 -1.17 4.01 18.12
C ARG A 133 -0.96 3.11 16.89
N LEU A 134 -1.04 3.67 15.68
CA LEU A 134 -0.76 2.94 14.44
C LEU A 134 0.67 2.40 14.43
N LYS A 135 1.65 3.21 14.85
CA LYS A 135 3.05 2.75 14.98
C LYS A 135 3.17 1.56 15.93
N ALA A 136 2.47 1.59 17.06
CA ALA A 136 2.45 0.47 18.00
C ALA A 136 1.84 -0.80 17.38
N LEU A 137 0.70 -0.68 16.69
CA LEU A 137 0.04 -1.80 16.01
C LEU A 137 0.92 -2.40 14.91
N VAL A 138 1.61 -1.57 14.13
CA VAL A 138 2.56 -2.05 13.11
C VAL A 138 3.76 -2.74 13.75
N ALA A 139 4.25 -2.26 14.90
CA ALA A 139 5.33 -2.90 15.63
C ALA A 139 4.93 -4.27 16.21
N GLU A 140 3.70 -4.40 16.70
CA GLU A 140 3.14 -5.70 17.14
C GLU A 140 3.06 -6.72 15.99
N ALA A 141 2.82 -6.26 14.76
CA ALA A 141 2.86 -7.07 13.55
C ALA A 141 4.29 -7.37 13.05
N GLY A 142 5.33 -6.95 13.77
CA GLY A 142 6.75 -7.16 13.41
C GLY A 142 7.33 -6.14 12.44
N GLY A 143 6.59 -5.06 12.13
CA GLY A 143 7.07 -3.94 11.34
C GLY A 143 7.80 -2.88 12.18
N ASN A 144 8.32 -1.85 11.52
CA ASN A 144 8.82 -0.65 12.20
C ASN A 144 8.46 0.60 11.40
N VAL A 145 8.02 1.65 12.09
CA VAL A 145 7.70 2.95 11.50
C VAL A 145 8.49 4.01 12.25
N THR A 146 9.48 4.59 11.58
CA THR A 146 10.26 5.72 12.09
C THR A 146 9.70 7.01 11.51
N MET A 147 9.58 8.05 12.35
CA MET A 147 9.11 9.35 11.92
C MET A 147 10.30 10.20 11.50
N GLU A 148 10.44 10.44 10.19
CA GLU A 148 11.48 11.32 9.63
C GLU A 148 11.14 12.80 9.86
N PHE A 149 9.87 13.14 9.68
CA PHE A 149 9.38 14.52 9.81
C PHE A 149 7.90 14.53 10.18
N ALA A 150 7.52 15.43 11.08
CA ALA A 150 6.13 15.71 11.42
C ALA A 150 5.86 17.21 11.43
N ARG A 151 4.62 17.57 11.05
CA ARG A 151 4.14 18.95 11.08
C ARG A 151 3.26 19.14 12.33
N PRO A 152 3.35 20.31 13.00
CA PRO A 152 2.43 20.64 14.08
C PRO A 152 0.98 20.72 13.59
N VAL A 153 0.07 20.27 14.45
CA VAL A 153 -1.39 20.46 14.32
C VAL A 153 -1.73 21.93 14.04
N GLY A 154 -2.70 22.17 13.17
CA GLY A 154 -3.26 23.50 12.88
C GLY A 154 -2.34 24.42 12.08
N ARG A 155 -1.11 23.99 11.75
CA ARG A 155 -0.15 24.83 11.04
C ARG A 155 -0.53 25.05 9.57
N PHE A 156 -1.24 24.10 8.98
CA PHE A 156 -1.69 24.15 7.59
C PHE A 156 -3.15 23.71 7.51
N PRO A 157 -3.96 24.34 6.65
CA PRO A 157 -5.31 23.83 6.38
C PRO A 157 -5.28 22.38 5.89
N LEU A 158 -6.29 21.59 6.26
CA LEU A 158 -6.44 20.23 5.76
C LEU A 158 -6.59 20.24 4.24
N LYS A 159 -5.98 19.23 3.60
CA LYS A 159 -6.25 18.96 2.18
C LYS A 159 -7.70 18.49 2.06
N ILE A 160 -8.46 19.08 1.14
CA ILE A 160 -9.79 18.63 0.79
C ILE A 160 -9.70 17.66 -0.38
N VAL A 161 -10.34 16.50 -0.22
CA VAL A 161 -10.41 15.45 -1.24
C VAL A 161 -11.87 15.10 -1.50
N SER A 162 -12.16 14.73 -2.75
CA SER A 162 -13.46 14.19 -3.12
C SER A 162 -13.73 12.89 -2.37
N ASP A 163 -15.01 12.60 -2.09
CA ASP A 163 -15.41 11.37 -1.40
C ASP A 163 -14.95 10.12 -2.16
N PRO A 164 -14.06 9.30 -1.57
CA PRO A 164 -13.59 8.09 -2.24
C PRO A 164 -14.65 6.99 -2.35
N GLY A 165 -15.79 7.08 -1.65
CA GLY A 165 -16.67 5.93 -1.35
C GLY A 165 -17.32 5.31 -2.56
N ALA A 166 -17.92 6.11 -3.42
CA ALA A 166 -18.55 5.60 -4.64
C ALA A 166 -17.52 5.31 -5.75
N SER A 167 -16.39 6.03 -5.77
CA SER A 167 -15.43 5.96 -6.87
C SER A 167 -14.39 4.87 -6.69
N GLN A 168 -13.87 4.64 -5.48
CA GLN A 168 -12.88 3.60 -5.23
C GLN A 168 -13.50 2.20 -5.15
N GLU A 169 -14.66 2.01 -4.50
CA GLU A 169 -15.33 0.71 -4.49
C GLU A 169 -15.78 0.30 -5.90
N ALA A 170 -16.36 1.22 -6.68
CA ALA A 170 -16.75 0.94 -8.06
C ALA A 170 -15.52 0.65 -8.94
N GLU A 171 -14.41 1.36 -8.75
CA GLU A 171 -13.17 1.13 -9.48
C GLU A 171 -12.51 -0.21 -9.10
N ILE A 172 -12.51 -0.57 -7.82
CA ILE A 172 -12.01 -1.87 -7.31
C ILE A 172 -12.86 -3.02 -7.86
N VAL A 173 -14.19 -2.90 -7.81
CA VAL A 173 -15.13 -3.93 -8.26
C VAL A 173 -15.12 -4.08 -9.79
N GLU A 174 -15.15 -2.99 -10.55
CA GLU A 174 -15.15 -3.04 -12.02
C GLU A 174 -13.81 -3.57 -12.55
N ARG A 175 -12.70 -3.28 -11.87
CA ARG A 175 -11.38 -3.81 -12.26
C ARG A 175 -11.21 -5.27 -11.87
N SER A 176 -11.75 -5.71 -10.74
CA SER A 176 -11.83 -7.14 -10.38
C SER A 176 -12.61 -7.93 -11.43
N ARG A 177 -13.67 -7.35 -12.00
CA ARG A 177 -14.42 -7.94 -13.12
C ARG A 177 -13.60 -8.01 -14.42
N ARG A 178 -12.82 -6.98 -14.75
CA ARG A 178 -11.93 -6.98 -15.93
C ARG A 178 -10.74 -7.94 -15.83
N ALA A 179 -10.26 -8.22 -14.62
CA ALA A 179 -9.12 -9.11 -14.38
C ALA A 179 -9.50 -10.60 -14.40
N ARG A 180 -10.78 -10.95 -14.45
CA ARG A 180 -11.21 -12.34 -14.62
C ARG A 180 -11.02 -12.79 -16.07
N PRO A 181 -10.30 -13.89 -16.34
CA PRO A 181 -10.26 -14.47 -17.68
C PRO A 181 -11.69 -14.86 -18.08
N ILE A 182 -12.13 -14.43 -19.27
CA ILE A 182 -13.35 -14.94 -19.89
C ILE A 182 -13.06 -16.40 -20.24
N SER A 183 -13.51 -17.34 -19.41
CA SER A 183 -13.57 -18.75 -19.82
C SER A 183 -14.59 -18.85 -20.97
N PRO A 184 -14.19 -19.38 -22.14
CA PRO A 184 -15.15 -19.58 -23.22
C PRO A 184 -16.12 -20.71 -22.84
N PRO A 185 -17.40 -20.62 -23.23
CA PRO A 185 -18.34 -21.71 -23.02
C PRO A 185 -17.95 -22.91 -23.89
N HIS A 186 -18.06 -24.11 -23.31
CA HIS A 186 -17.88 -25.41 -23.95
C HIS A 186 -18.94 -25.71 -25.01
#